data_AF-A0A939F055-F1
#
_entry.id   AF-A0A939F055-F1
#
_cell.length_a   1.000
_cell.length_b   1.000
_cell.length_c   1.000
_cell.angle_alpha   90.00
_cell.angle_beta   90.00
_cell.angle_gamma   90.00
#
_symmetry.space_group_name_H-M   'P 1'
#
loop_
_entity.id
_entity.type
_entity.pdbx_description
1 polymer ?
#
loop_
_entity_poly.entity_id
_entity_poly.type
_entity_poly.pdbx_seq_one_letter_code
_entity_poly.pdbx_strand_id
1 'polypeptide(L)'
;MDLRTSASPSPEKTPATPPSTTISNSNNPRRWEPKRPEPSSFNWSEQLGKLAAPALTAAGLLIGVWQYQDQQAYNEALEFKRTMWSKRLAAYEEISMVAAQLVTAFPSEVPLVAGIPPTAQPRENTQFDSLSRRFYVLYWGKLPLVDDSKVSSALKQFNDELKSVELGESNEIILKQKGYFLVKTCQNSLQESWYEDMVHPLAADTAGAK
;
A
#
# COMPACT_ATOMS: atom_id res chain seq x y z
N MET A 1 68.11 29.12 12.93
CA MET A 1 69.36 29.89 12.78
C MET A 1 70.29 29.06 11.93
N ASP A 2 70.67 29.64 10.80
CA ASP A 2 71.93 29.44 10.05
C ASP A 2 72.23 28.03 9.54
N LEU A 3 72.13 27.82 8.22
CA LEU A 3 73.13 28.17 7.19
C LEU A 3 74.43 27.39 7.34
N ARG A 4 74.86 26.89 6.18
CA ARG A 4 76.21 26.42 5.78
C ARG A 4 76.46 24.92 5.89
N THR A 5 77.25 24.30 5.02
CA THR A 5 77.85 24.59 3.70
C THR A 5 78.72 23.36 3.44
N SER A 6 78.74 22.90 2.19
CA SER A 6 79.87 22.28 1.46
C SER A 6 80.96 21.55 2.26
N ALA A 7 81.24 20.31 1.86
CA ALA A 7 82.50 20.01 1.15
C ALA A 7 82.52 18.53 0.74
N SER A 8 82.75 18.31 -0.56
CA SER A 8 83.21 17.04 -1.11
C SER A 8 84.62 17.28 -1.64
N PRO A 9 85.60 16.42 -1.31
CA PRO A 9 86.83 16.38 -2.08
C PRO A 9 87.16 14.94 -2.51
N SER A 10 87.47 14.74 -3.78
CA SER A 10 88.57 13.86 -4.20
C SER A 10 88.92 14.02 -5.68
N PRO A 11 90.18 13.73 -6.05
CA PRO A 11 90.93 14.50 -7.05
C PRO A 11 91.37 13.68 -8.28
N GLU A 12 92.19 14.34 -9.11
CA GLU A 12 93.20 13.82 -10.05
C GLU A 12 92.74 13.36 -11.45
N LYS A 13 93.00 14.11 -12.54
CA LYS A 13 94.27 14.27 -13.32
C LYS A 13 94.86 12.91 -13.73
N THR A 14 95.19 12.61 -15.00
CA THR A 14 96.02 13.38 -15.96
C THR A 14 95.83 12.78 -17.39
N PRO A 15 96.28 13.47 -18.48
CA PRO A 15 95.91 13.28 -19.89
C PRO A 15 97.07 12.73 -20.77
N ALA A 16 96.81 12.47 -22.06
CA ALA A 16 97.75 12.65 -23.20
C ALA A 16 97.09 12.21 -24.55
N THR A 17 96.66 13.10 -25.46
CA THR A 17 97.31 13.69 -26.67
C THR A 17 97.15 12.89 -28.00
N PRO A 18 97.27 13.50 -29.22
CA PRO A 18 96.20 13.53 -30.25
C PRO A 18 96.71 12.96 -31.62
N PRO A 19 96.05 13.13 -32.80
CA PRO A 19 95.94 14.42 -33.52
C PRO A 19 94.65 14.65 -34.32
N SER A 20 94.44 15.92 -34.70
CA SER A 20 93.44 16.41 -35.64
C SER A 20 93.72 15.98 -37.08
N THR A 21 92.69 15.57 -37.83
CA THR A 21 92.66 15.73 -39.29
C THR A 21 91.25 16.09 -39.76
N THR A 22 91.19 17.28 -40.37
CA THR A 22 90.15 17.88 -41.21
C THR A 22 89.57 16.90 -42.23
N ILE A 23 88.28 17.03 -42.56
CA ILE A 23 87.71 17.24 -43.91
C ILE A 23 86.19 16.99 -43.92
N SER A 24 85.46 18.05 -44.30
CA SER A 24 84.23 18.09 -45.12
C SER A 24 83.08 17.13 -44.82
N ASN A 25 81.89 17.66 -44.46
CA ASN A 25 80.72 17.45 -45.34
C ASN A 25 79.48 18.30 -44.99
N SER A 26 78.88 18.83 -46.06
CA SER A 26 77.47 19.16 -46.32
C SER A 26 76.63 19.87 -45.25
N ASN A 27 76.36 21.15 -45.54
CA ASN A 27 75.10 21.85 -45.24
C ASN A 27 73.86 20.93 -45.26
N ASN A 28 73.13 20.88 -44.13
CA ASN A 28 71.66 20.92 -44.15
C ASN A 28 71.10 21.25 -42.75
N PRO A 29 70.42 22.40 -42.53
CA PRO A 29 69.72 22.62 -41.28
C PRO A 29 68.47 21.72 -41.23
N ARG A 30 68.50 20.71 -40.36
CA ARG A 30 67.34 19.84 -40.06
C ARG A 30 66.20 20.71 -39.50
N ARG A 31 65.25 21.04 -40.35
CA ARG A 31 63.91 21.50 -39.99
C ARG A 31 63.23 20.40 -39.16
N TRP A 32 62.98 20.66 -37.88
CA TRP A 32 62.20 19.79 -37.02
C TRP A 32 60.73 19.83 -37.45
N GLU A 33 60.26 18.81 -38.16
CA GLU A 33 58.83 18.59 -38.34
C GLU A 33 58.29 17.82 -37.13
N PRO A 34 57.34 18.38 -36.35
CA PRO A 34 56.66 17.61 -35.33
C PRO A 34 55.89 16.48 -36.02
N LYS A 35 56.19 15.24 -35.64
CA LYS A 35 55.49 14.05 -36.10
C LYS A 35 54.01 14.23 -35.74
N ARG A 36 53.15 14.48 -36.74
CA ARG A 36 51.70 14.62 -36.53
C ARG A 36 51.20 13.35 -35.83
N PRO A 37 50.38 13.45 -34.77
CA PRO A 37 49.78 12.27 -34.18
C PRO A 37 48.94 11.58 -35.26
N GLU A 38 49.21 10.30 -35.49
CA GLU A 38 48.43 9.41 -36.34
C GLU A 38 46.95 9.53 -35.93
N PRO A 39 46.00 9.60 -36.87
CA PRO A 39 44.59 9.62 -36.52
C PRO A 39 44.25 8.27 -35.86
N SER A 40 44.07 8.26 -34.55
CA SER A 40 43.52 7.11 -33.84
C SER A 40 42.12 6.88 -34.41
N SER A 41 41.95 5.87 -35.25
CA SER A 41 40.64 5.45 -35.72
C SER A 41 39.86 5.02 -34.49
N PHE A 42 38.92 5.86 -34.06
CA PHE A 42 38.07 5.58 -32.94
C PHE A 42 37.21 4.38 -33.33
N ASN A 43 37.63 3.19 -32.90
CA ASN A 43 36.92 1.94 -33.15
C ASN A 43 35.64 1.93 -32.31
N TRP A 44 34.60 2.59 -32.83
CA TRP A 44 33.28 2.71 -32.19
C TRP A 44 32.74 1.35 -31.73
N SER A 45 33.01 0.27 -32.47
CA SER A 45 32.61 -1.10 -32.12
C SER A 45 33.31 -1.66 -30.88
N GLU A 46 34.61 -1.42 -30.71
CA GLU A 46 35.38 -1.93 -29.55
C GLU A 46 35.06 -1.17 -28.26
N GLN A 47 34.71 0.12 -28.37
CA GLN A 47 34.26 0.90 -27.23
C GLN A 47 32.79 0.63 -26.87
N LEU A 48 31.92 0.38 -27.87
CA LEU A 48 30.54 -0.03 -27.59
C LEU A 48 30.47 -1.32 -26.79
N GLY A 49 31.28 -2.33 -27.11
CA GLY A 49 31.28 -3.60 -26.36
C GLY A 49 31.63 -3.43 -24.88
N LYS A 50 32.53 -2.50 -24.55
CA LYS A 50 32.98 -2.23 -23.17
C LYS A 50 31.97 -1.42 -22.35
N LEU A 51 31.17 -0.55 -23.00
CA LEU A 51 30.14 0.26 -22.35
C LEU A 51 28.74 -0.36 -22.40
N ALA A 52 28.47 -1.26 -23.35
CA ALA A 52 27.17 -1.91 -23.49
C ALA A 52 26.85 -2.84 -22.32
N ALA A 53 27.84 -3.61 -21.84
CA ALA A 53 27.64 -4.54 -20.73
C ALA A 53 27.17 -3.85 -19.42
N PRO A 54 27.85 -2.80 -18.91
CA PRO A 54 27.36 -2.08 -17.72
C PRO A 54 26.08 -1.30 -17.99
N ALA A 55 25.89 -0.75 -19.20
CA ALA A 55 24.66 -0.03 -19.55
C ALA A 55 23.44 -0.96 -19.56
N LEU A 56 23.55 -2.17 -20.13
CA LEU A 56 22.50 -3.17 -20.12
C LEU A 56 22.19 -3.66 -18.70
N THR A 57 23.22 -3.83 -17.86
CA THR A 57 23.03 -4.20 -16.46
C THR A 57 22.25 -3.11 -15.70
N ALA A 58 22.64 -1.84 -15.87
CA ALA A 58 21.93 -0.72 -15.26
C ALA A 58 20.48 -0.60 -15.77
N ALA A 59 20.26 -0.75 -17.08
CA ALA A 59 18.92 -0.75 -17.66
C ALA A 59 18.05 -1.90 -17.13
N GLY A 60 18.62 -3.10 -17.00
CA GLY A 60 17.93 -4.26 -16.42
C GLY A 60 17.53 -4.04 -14.96
N LEU A 61 18.40 -3.41 -14.15
CA LEU A 61 18.05 -3.04 -12.77
C LEU A 61 16.92 -2.01 -12.72
N LEU A 62 16.95 -0.99 -13.58
CA LEU A 62 15.89 0.03 -13.63
C LEU A 62 14.53 -0.56 -14.04
N ILE A 63 14.52 -1.44 -15.06
CA ILE A 63 13.31 -2.15 -15.49
C ILE A 63 12.80 -3.06 -14.37
N GLY A 64 13.70 -3.78 -13.68
CA GLY A 64 13.35 -4.62 -12.55
C GLY A 64 12.72 -3.85 -11.39
N VAL A 65 13.26 -2.67 -11.04
CA VAL A 65 12.68 -1.79 -10.01
C VAL A 65 11.31 -1.27 -10.43
N TRP A 66 11.16 -0.86 -11.69
CA TRP A 66 9.86 -0.38 -12.20
C TRP A 66 8.80 -1.48 -12.18
N GLN A 67 9.11 -2.68 -12.67
CA GLN A 67 8.20 -3.83 -12.65
C GLN A 67 7.84 -4.22 -11.22
N TYR A 68 8.80 -4.18 -10.29
CA TYR A 68 8.55 -4.48 -8.89
C TYR A 68 7.63 -3.44 -8.24
N GLN A 69 7.81 -2.15 -8.54
CA GLN A 69 6.96 -1.08 -7.99
C GLN A 69 5.52 -1.17 -8.52
N ASP A 70 5.35 -1.43 -9.81
CA ASP A 70 4.02 -1.62 -10.41
C ASP A 70 3.32 -2.86 -9.82
N GLN A 71 4.05 -3.96 -9.67
CA GLN A 71 3.52 -5.19 -9.08
C GLN A 71 3.24 -5.05 -7.58
N GLN A 72 4.04 -4.26 -6.85
CA GLN A 72 3.74 -3.93 -5.46
C GLN A 72 2.47 -3.11 -5.33
N ALA A 73 2.28 -2.07 -6.15
CA ALA A 73 1.07 -1.26 -6.12
C ALA A 73 -0.19 -2.10 -6.38
N TYR A 74 -0.11 -3.05 -7.31
CA TYR A 74 -1.20 -3.99 -7.57
C TYR A 74 -1.48 -4.91 -6.37
N ASN A 75 -0.43 -5.48 -5.76
CA ASN A 75 -0.57 -6.36 -4.60
C ASN A 75 -1.10 -5.61 -3.37
N GLU A 76 -0.63 -4.39 -3.11
CA GLU A 76 -1.11 -3.53 -2.04
C GLU A 76 -2.60 -3.17 -2.21
N ALA A 77 -3.03 -2.88 -3.44
CA ALA A 77 -4.44 -2.63 -3.75
C ALA A 77 -5.31 -3.88 -3.47
N LEU A 78 -4.81 -5.06 -3.81
CA LEU A 78 -5.50 -6.32 -3.49
C LEU A 78 -5.55 -6.60 -1.98
N GLU A 79 -4.47 -6.37 -1.27
CA GLU A 79 -4.42 -6.52 0.20
C GLU A 79 -5.32 -5.51 0.90
N PHE A 80 -5.35 -4.27 0.43
CA PHE A 80 -6.28 -3.26 0.90
C PHE A 80 -7.73 -3.69 0.67
N LYS A 81 -8.06 -4.17 -0.54
CA LYS A 81 -9.40 -4.68 -0.86
C LYS A 81 -9.79 -5.85 0.04
N ARG A 82 -8.91 -6.84 0.23
CA ARG A 82 -9.15 -7.99 1.14
C ARG A 82 -9.35 -7.54 2.59
N THR A 83 -8.51 -6.63 3.07
CA THR A 83 -8.60 -6.10 4.43
C THR A 83 -9.89 -5.33 4.64
N MET A 84 -10.29 -4.51 3.66
CA MET A 84 -11.54 -3.76 3.71
C MET A 84 -12.75 -4.70 3.70
N TRP A 85 -12.77 -5.71 2.83
CA TRP A 85 -13.81 -6.75 2.81
C TRP A 85 -13.91 -7.50 4.13
N SER A 86 -12.79 -7.90 4.71
CA SER A 86 -12.76 -8.57 6.02
C SER A 86 -13.35 -7.68 7.13
N LYS A 87 -12.99 -6.39 7.15
CA LYS A 87 -13.54 -5.42 8.11
C LYS A 87 -15.04 -5.20 7.93
N ARG A 88 -15.53 -5.19 6.69
CA ARG A 88 -16.96 -5.09 6.36
C ARG A 88 -17.73 -6.31 6.84
N LEU A 89 -17.24 -7.52 6.53
CA LEU A 89 -17.83 -8.77 6.96
C LEU A 89 -17.94 -8.82 8.50
N ALA A 90 -16.85 -8.50 9.20
CA ALA A 90 -16.84 -8.45 10.65
C ALA A 90 -17.84 -7.41 11.21
N ALA A 91 -17.98 -6.25 10.57
CA ALA A 91 -18.97 -5.25 10.98
C ALA A 91 -20.41 -5.75 10.83
N TYR A 92 -20.74 -6.39 9.71
CA TYR A 92 -22.09 -6.93 9.49
C TYR A 92 -22.41 -8.08 10.44
N GLU A 93 -21.43 -8.94 10.74
CA GLU A 93 -21.56 -10.01 11.74
C GLU A 93 -21.79 -9.44 13.14
N GLU A 94 -20.98 -8.48 13.58
CA GLU A 94 -21.15 -7.83 14.89
C GLU A 94 -22.51 -7.14 15.02
N ILE A 95 -22.93 -6.38 14.01
CA ILE A 95 -24.23 -5.68 14.00
C ILE A 95 -25.38 -6.67 14.04
N SER A 96 -25.34 -7.72 13.20
CA SER A 96 -26.41 -8.72 13.14
C SER A 96 -26.51 -9.53 14.44
N MET A 97 -25.38 -9.90 15.04
CA MET A 97 -25.34 -10.59 16.33
C MET A 97 -25.94 -9.73 17.44
N VAL A 98 -25.55 -8.45 17.54
CA VAL A 98 -26.10 -7.55 18.56
C VAL A 98 -27.59 -7.30 18.33
N ALA A 99 -28.02 -7.10 17.08
CA ALA A 99 -29.44 -6.95 16.76
C ALA A 99 -30.25 -8.19 17.17
N ALA A 100 -29.75 -9.40 16.91
CA ALA A 100 -30.40 -10.65 17.32
C ALA A 100 -30.45 -10.81 18.86
N GLN A 101 -29.37 -10.46 19.55
CA GLN A 101 -29.33 -10.45 21.02
C GLN A 101 -30.33 -9.45 21.60
N LEU A 102 -30.47 -8.29 20.97
CA LEU A 102 -31.37 -7.23 21.43
C LEU A 102 -32.85 -7.64 21.26
N VAL A 103 -33.17 -8.29 20.13
CA VAL A 103 -34.50 -8.86 19.86
C VAL A 103 -34.86 -10.01 20.83
N THR A 104 -33.89 -10.77 21.30
CA THR A 104 -34.10 -11.90 22.23
C THR A 104 -34.08 -11.49 23.70
N ALA A 105 -33.31 -10.46 24.04
CA ALA A 105 -33.26 -9.89 25.39
C ALA A 105 -34.44 -8.97 25.69
N PHE A 106 -35.26 -8.63 24.68
CA PHE A 106 -36.48 -7.88 24.91
C PHE A 106 -37.35 -8.62 25.92
N PRO A 107 -37.80 -7.95 27.00
CA PRO A 107 -38.58 -8.61 28.03
C PRO A 107 -39.95 -8.98 27.46
N SER A 108 -40.13 -10.26 27.13
CA SER A 108 -41.40 -10.80 26.66
C SER A 108 -42.39 -10.78 27.81
N GLU A 109 -43.34 -9.84 27.73
CA GLU A 109 -44.61 -9.76 28.45
C GLU A 109 -44.56 -9.83 30.00
N VAL A 110 -45.06 -8.74 30.59
CA VAL A 110 -45.55 -8.66 31.96
C VAL A 110 -46.53 -9.84 32.21
N PRO A 111 -46.42 -10.60 33.31
CA PRO A 111 -47.45 -11.56 33.68
C PRO A 111 -48.78 -10.81 33.80
N LEU A 112 -49.76 -11.17 32.95
CA LEU A 112 -51.17 -10.79 33.08
C LEU A 112 -51.73 -11.35 34.40
N VAL A 113 -51.36 -10.76 35.52
CA VAL A 113 -52.07 -10.90 36.78
C VAL A 113 -53.27 -9.97 36.69
N ALA A 114 -54.46 -10.56 36.54
CA ALA A 114 -55.72 -9.86 36.38
C ALA A 114 -55.91 -8.76 37.45
N GLY A 115 -55.92 -7.50 37.01
CA GLY A 115 -56.48 -6.38 37.78
C GLY A 115 -55.51 -5.33 38.33
N ILE A 116 -54.21 -5.36 38.01
CA ILE A 116 -53.28 -4.32 38.45
C ILE A 116 -52.98 -3.37 37.28
N PRO A 117 -53.27 -2.05 37.37
CA PRO A 117 -52.86 -1.10 36.33
C PRO A 117 -51.33 -1.12 36.18
N PRO A 118 -50.78 -0.90 34.97
CA PRO A 118 -49.34 -0.86 34.75
C PRO A 118 -48.78 0.35 35.50
N THR A 119 -48.50 0.15 36.78
CA THR A 119 -47.72 1.09 37.57
C THR A 119 -46.31 1.04 37.01
N ALA A 120 -45.75 2.23 36.78
CA ALA A 120 -44.44 2.52 36.24
C ALA A 120 -43.31 1.83 37.04
N GLN A 121 -43.23 0.52 36.96
CA GLN A 121 -42.08 -0.27 37.38
C GLN A 121 -40.96 0.11 36.42
N PRO A 122 -39.79 0.55 36.92
CA PRO A 122 -38.63 0.76 36.07
C PRO A 122 -38.36 -0.56 35.35
N ARG A 123 -38.40 -0.57 34.01
CA ARG A 123 -37.88 -1.67 33.21
C ARG A 123 -36.37 -1.75 33.46
N GLU A 124 -35.92 -2.25 34.61
CA GLU A 124 -34.51 -2.56 34.85
C GLU A 124 -34.15 -3.85 34.09
N ASN A 125 -34.29 -3.83 32.77
CA ASN A 125 -33.74 -4.89 31.95
C ASN A 125 -32.31 -4.49 31.58
N THR A 126 -31.41 -4.59 32.56
CA THR A 126 -30.00 -4.19 32.46
C THR A 126 -29.30 -4.78 31.23
N GLN A 127 -29.70 -5.97 30.81
CA GLN A 127 -29.20 -6.61 29.59
C GLN A 127 -29.63 -5.87 28.32
N PHE A 128 -30.92 -5.54 28.19
CA PHE A 128 -31.44 -4.80 27.04
C PHE A 128 -30.74 -3.45 26.91
N ASP A 129 -30.64 -2.68 28.00
CA ASP A 129 -29.97 -1.37 27.99
C ASP A 129 -28.49 -1.47 27.60
N SER A 130 -27.79 -2.50 28.12
CA SER A 130 -26.39 -2.74 27.77
C SER A 130 -26.21 -3.08 26.28
N LEU A 131 -27.13 -3.87 25.72
CA LEU A 131 -27.13 -4.25 24.31
C LEU A 131 -27.51 -3.07 23.41
N SER A 132 -28.47 -2.24 23.81
CA SER A 132 -28.83 -0.99 23.11
C SER A 132 -27.63 -0.05 23.04
N ARG A 133 -26.93 0.18 24.16
CA ARG A 133 -25.69 0.99 24.15
C ARG A 133 -24.62 0.39 23.24
N ARG A 134 -24.42 -0.93 23.29
CA ARG A 134 -23.46 -1.62 22.41
C ARG A 134 -23.86 -1.46 20.94
N PHE A 135 -25.15 -1.55 20.64
CA PHE A 135 -25.69 -1.31 19.31
C PHE A 135 -25.42 0.12 18.86
N TYR A 136 -25.65 1.13 19.70
CA TYR A 136 -25.34 2.53 19.34
C TYR A 136 -23.86 2.77 19.05
N VAL A 137 -22.96 2.17 19.82
CA VAL A 137 -21.51 2.25 19.57
C VAL A 137 -21.17 1.63 18.21
N LEU A 138 -21.75 0.47 17.88
CA LEU A 138 -21.56 -0.18 16.58
C LEU A 138 -22.18 0.64 15.45
N TYR A 139 -23.38 1.19 15.67
CA TYR A 139 -24.09 2.02 14.70
C TYR A 139 -23.22 3.20 14.27
N TRP A 140 -22.75 4.01 15.21
CA TRP A 140 -21.93 5.18 14.89
C TRP A 140 -20.49 4.83 14.51
N GLY A 141 -19.92 3.79 15.12
CA GLY A 141 -18.52 3.40 14.90
C GLY A 141 -18.28 2.64 13.60
N LYS A 142 -19.27 1.89 13.10
CA LYS A 142 -19.15 1.04 11.91
C LYS A 142 -19.97 1.55 10.73
N LEU A 143 -20.78 2.60 10.88
CA LEU A 143 -21.53 3.19 9.77
C LEU A 143 -20.67 3.47 8.52
N PRO A 144 -19.45 4.03 8.65
CA PRO A 144 -18.62 4.31 7.47
C PRO A 144 -18.14 3.06 6.71
N LEU A 145 -18.24 1.88 7.33
CA LEU A 145 -17.91 0.60 6.70
C LEU A 145 -19.11 0.02 5.94
N VAL A 146 -20.33 0.49 6.21
CA VAL A 146 -21.57 0.05 5.56
C VAL A 146 -21.72 0.81 4.23
N ASP A 147 -21.38 0.15 3.14
CA ASP A 147 -21.44 0.74 1.79
C ASP A 147 -22.83 0.56 1.14
N ASP A 148 -23.52 -0.53 1.49
CA ASP A 148 -24.81 -0.86 0.90
C ASP A 148 -25.93 0.03 1.45
N SER A 149 -26.55 0.80 0.54
CA SER A 149 -27.70 1.65 0.83
C SER A 149 -28.88 0.90 1.48
N LYS A 150 -29.13 -0.36 1.10
CA LYS A 150 -30.19 -1.20 1.66
C LYS A 150 -29.89 -1.52 3.12
N VAL A 151 -28.65 -1.92 3.42
CA VAL A 151 -28.20 -2.23 4.80
C VAL A 151 -28.25 -0.97 5.66
N SER A 152 -27.73 0.16 5.17
CA SER A 152 -27.77 1.44 5.87
C SER A 152 -29.21 1.88 6.20
N SER A 153 -30.14 1.72 5.24
CA SER A 153 -31.57 2.00 5.45
C SER A 153 -32.19 1.07 6.48
N ALA A 154 -31.95 -0.24 6.40
CA ALA A 154 -32.45 -1.21 7.37
C ALA A 154 -31.90 -0.93 8.77
N LEU A 155 -30.62 -0.56 8.87
CA LEU A 155 -29.95 -0.24 10.12
C LEU A 155 -30.53 1.01 10.76
N LYS A 156 -30.80 2.06 9.97
CA LYS A 156 -31.49 3.27 10.42
C LYS A 156 -32.91 2.95 10.92
N GLN A 157 -33.69 2.17 10.17
CA GLN A 157 -35.04 1.80 10.58
C GLN A 157 -35.05 1.02 11.90
N PHE A 158 -34.10 0.10 12.10
CA PHE A 158 -33.98 -0.63 13.35
C PHE A 158 -33.55 0.29 14.52
N ASN A 159 -32.64 1.23 14.28
CA ASN A 159 -32.24 2.22 15.26
C ASN A 159 -33.38 3.16 15.67
N ASP A 160 -34.17 3.62 14.71
CA ASP A 160 -35.32 4.49 14.97
C ASP A 160 -36.38 3.73 15.78
N GLU A 161 -36.62 2.46 15.44
CA GLU A 161 -37.51 1.56 16.19
C GLU A 161 -37.01 1.30 17.61
N LEU A 162 -35.70 1.13 17.79
CA LEU A 162 -35.09 0.95 19.10
C LEU A 162 -35.33 2.16 20.01
N LYS A 163 -35.23 3.38 19.47
CA LYS A 163 -35.58 4.62 20.19
C LYS A 163 -37.05 4.67 20.55
N SER A 164 -37.93 4.32 19.62
CA SER A 164 -39.38 4.28 19.89
C SER A 164 -39.73 3.29 21.00
N VAL A 165 -39.03 2.16 21.08
CA VAL A 165 -39.15 1.20 22.19
C VAL A 165 -38.67 1.78 23.51
N GLU A 166 -37.54 2.49 23.53
CA GLU A 166 -37.00 3.16 24.73
C GLU A 166 -37.96 4.25 25.24
N LEU A 167 -38.68 4.93 24.33
CA LEU A 167 -39.72 5.91 24.64
C LEU A 167 -41.07 5.26 25.03
N GLY A 168 -41.22 3.95 24.87
CA GLY A 168 -42.47 3.23 25.13
C GLY A 168 -43.55 3.45 24.06
N GLU A 169 -43.18 3.98 22.90
CA GLU A 169 -44.09 4.29 21.78
C GLU A 169 -44.30 3.09 20.83
N SER A 170 -43.44 2.08 20.91
CA SER A 170 -43.51 0.91 20.03
C SER A 170 -43.49 -0.43 20.76
N ASN A 171 -43.83 -1.47 20.02
CA ASN A 171 -44.08 -2.82 20.50
C ASN A 171 -42.95 -3.78 20.12
N GLU A 172 -42.77 -4.80 20.96
CA GLU A 172 -41.80 -5.88 20.77
C GLU A 172 -41.85 -6.47 19.35
N ILE A 173 -43.06 -6.74 18.85
CA ILE A 173 -43.29 -7.38 17.54
C ILE A 173 -42.63 -6.59 16.41
N ILE A 174 -42.76 -5.25 16.44
CA ILE A 174 -42.21 -4.38 15.39
C ILE A 174 -40.68 -4.37 15.49
N LEU A 175 -40.13 -4.27 16.71
CA LEU A 175 -38.69 -4.38 16.94
C LEU A 175 -38.11 -5.71 16.43
N LYS A 176 -38.78 -6.84 16.72
CA LYS A 176 -38.36 -8.16 16.22
C LYS A 176 -38.39 -8.22 14.70
N GLN A 177 -39.45 -7.69 14.09
CA GLN A 177 -39.60 -7.66 12.65
C GLN A 177 -38.50 -6.83 11.98
N LYS A 178 -38.20 -5.64 12.50
CA LYS A 178 -37.13 -4.77 12.01
C LYS A 178 -35.74 -5.37 12.23
N GLY A 179 -35.52 -6.01 13.38
CA GLY A 179 -34.27 -6.73 13.66
C GLY A 179 -34.03 -7.90 12.70
N TYR A 180 -35.05 -8.73 12.45
CA TYR A 180 -34.96 -9.80 11.46
C TYR A 180 -34.70 -9.26 10.05
N PHE A 181 -35.40 -8.18 9.66
CA PHE A 181 -35.20 -7.53 8.38
C PHE A 181 -33.77 -7.00 8.22
N LEU A 182 -33.20 -6.39 9.25
CA LEU A 182 -31.80 -5.96 9.25
C LEU A 182 -30.84 -7.13 9.04
N VAL A 183 -30.96 -8.21 9.83
CA VAL A 183 -30.09 -9.39 9.72
C VAL A 183 -30.16 -10.00 8.31
N LYS A 184 -31.37 -10.16 7.77
CA LYS A 184 -31.58 -10.67 6.41
C LYS A 184 -30.98 -9.75 5.34
N THR A 185 -31.07 -8.43 5.53
CA THR A 185 -30.51 -7.47 4.59
C THR A 185 -28.98 -7.50 4.59
N CYS A 186 -28.35 -7.63 5.77
CA CYS A 186 -26.90 -7.86 5.88
C CYS A 186 -26.47 -9.14 5.15
N GLN A 187 -27.20 -10.26 5.35
CA GLN A 187 -26.90 -11.53 4.68
C GLN A 187 -27.03 -11.42 3.15
N ASN A 188 -28.11 -10.81 2.66
CA ASN A 188 -28.31 -10.60 1.23
C ASN A 188 -27.21 -9.71 0.63
N SER A 189 -26.83 -8.63 1.33
CA SER A 189 -25.75 -7.74 0.90
C SER A 189 -24.41 -8.46 0.78
N LEU A 190 -24.08 -9.33 1.75
CA LEU A 190 -22.90 -10.18 1.68
C LEU A 190 -22.96 -11.13 0.50
N GLN A 191 -24.09 -11.78 0.28
CA GLN A 191 -24.28 -12.70 -0.83
C GLN A 191 -24.16 -11.99 -2.19
N GLU A 192 -24.81 -10.83 -2.36
CA GLU A 192 -24.72 -9.99 -3.57
C GLU A 192 -23.24 -9.62 -3.85
N SER A 193 -22.52 -9.13 -2.82
CA SER A 193 -21.11 -8.75 -2.96
C SER A 193 -20.18 -9.91 -3.37
N TRP A 194 -20.47 -11.13 -2.91
CA TRP A 194 -19.71 -12.32 -3.28
C TRP A 194 -19.91 -12.71 -4.74
N TYR A 195 -21.12 -12.55 -5.28
CA TYR A 195 -21.40 -12.84 -6.69
C TYR A 195 -20.76 -11.80 -7.62
N GLU A 196 -20.80 -10.52 -7.26
CA GLU A 196 -20.18 -9.47 -8.07
C GLU A 196 -18.66 -9.67 -8.20
N ASP A 197 -17.97 -10.01 -7.11
CA ASP A 197 -16.52 -10.28 -7.14
C ASP A 197 -16.16 -11.57 -7.90
N MET A 198 -17.06 -12.56 -8.01
CA MET A 198 -16.82 -13.80 -8.77
C MET A 198 -17.18 -13.71 -10.26
N VAL A 199 -18.09 -12.81 -10.66
CA VAL A 199 -18.54 -12.66 -12.05
C VAL A 199 -17.67 -11.66 -12.83
N HIS A 200 -17.13 -10.64 -12.18
CA HIS A 200 -16.25 -9.64 -12.82
C HIS A 200 -14.88 -10.12 -13.35
N PRO A 201 -14.23 -11.19 -12.86
CA PRO A 201 -12.96 -11.67 -13.41
C PRO A 201 -13.07 -12.15 -14.86
N LEU A 202 -14.24 -12.63 -15.28
CA LEU A 202 -14.44 -13.24 -16.61
C LEU A 202 -14.60 -12.20 -17.74
N ALA A 203 -14.91 -10.95 -17.42
CA ALA A 203 -15.09 -9.90 -18.43
C ALA A 203 -13.75 -9.21 -18.80
N ALA A 204 -12.81 -9.11 -17.86
CA ALA A 204 -11.55 -8.39 -18.09
C ALA A 204 -10.55 -9.16 -19.00
N ASP A 205 -10.62 -10.49 -19.00
CA ASP A 205 -9.68 -11.33 -19.77
C ASP A 205 -9.96 -11.35 -21.29
N THR A 206 -11.13 -10.86 -21.73
CA THR A 206 -11.47 -10.79 -23.16
C THR A 206 -11.03 -9.50 -23.85
N ALA A 207 -10.52 -8.52 -23.10
CA ALA A 207 -10.10 -7.22 -23.64
C ALA A 207 -8.58 -7.08 -23.90
N GLY A 208 -7.76 -8.03 -23.43
CA GLY A 208 -6.30 -8.02 -23.60
C GLY A 208 -5.76 -8.82 -24.81
N ALA A 209 -6.63 -9.50 -25.56
CA ALA A 209 -6.24 -10.29 -26.73
C ALA A 209 -6.56 -9.52 -28.04
N LYS A 210 -5.84 -8.44 -28.31
CA LYS A 210 -5.72 -7.83 -29.65
C LYS A 210 -4.32 -7.29 -29.88
#